data_AF-A0A351NYU0-F1
#
_entry.id   AF-A0A351NYU0-F1
#
_cell.length_a   1.000
_cell.length_b   1.000
_cell.length_c   1.000
_cell.angle_alpha   90.00
_cell.angle_beta   90.00
_cell.angle_gamma   90.00
#
_symmetry.space_group_name_H-M   'P 1'
#
loop_
_entity.id
_entity.type
_entity.pdbx_description
1 polymer ?
#
loop_
_entity_poly.entity_id
_entity_poly.type
_entity_poly.pdbx_seq_one_letter_code
_entity_poly.pdbx_strand_id
1 'polypeptide(L)'
;MIEIGSLGYINCLAEISRLALSRTITLVSIIFFCLLNIGCNDRYEIKPTCDATVDQGNLDRFTFGEKGAATDLATGITWYRCPAGSYFEKQTCTGEPFRLSWDEAIEYTAELTEISGLAWRMATLEEVQSIIISGCVGPALNPNVFPTIKPVNVWTLSQRDNNDDLKCTIYTYNGAFACRHIKSVTRPFMLVRDEDSPNASATQVAEEYQPMMPSD
;
A
#
# COMPACT_ATOMS: atom_id res chain seq x y z
N MET A 1 75.04 25.15 -51.26
CA MET A 1 73.57 25.19 -51.41
C MET A 1 72.99 23.98 -50.70
N ILE A 2 72.67 24.10 -49.41
CA ILE A 2 72.00 23.08 -48.61
C ILE A 2 70.98 23.85 -47.76
N GLU A 3 69.68 23.72 -48.03
CA GLU A 3 68.56 23.99 -47.09
C GLU A 3 67.19 23.91 -47.80
N ILE A 4 66.70 22.69 -48.08
CA ILE A 4 65.26 22.51 -48.45
C ILE A 4 64.63 21.25 -47.81
N GLY A 5 65.43 20.31 -47.27
CA GLY A 5 64.90 19.04 -46.71
C GLY A 5 64.38 19.05 -45.27
N SER A 6 64.69 20.08 -44.46
CA SER A 6 64.40 20.11 -43.01
C SER A 6 62.96 20.52 -42.66
N LEU A 7 62.38 21.47 -43.41
CA LEU A 7 61.05 22.02 -43.10
C LEU A 7 59.88 21.06 -43.39
N GLY A 8 60.01 20.15 -44.37
CA GLY A 8 58.95 19.19 -44.71
C GLY A 8 58.75 18.10 -43.65
N TYR A 9 59.84 17.65 -43.01
CA TYR A 9 59.82 16.60 -42.00
C TYR A 9 59.25 17.09 -40.65
N ILE A 10 59.60 18.32 -40.26
CA ILE A 10 59.10 18.96 -39.03
C ILE A 10 57.59 19.18 -39.13
N ASN A 11 57.08 19.63 -40.28
CA ASN A 11 55.65 19.82 -40.52
C ASN A 11 54.88 18.49 -40.53
N CYS A 12 55.45 17.41 -41.09
CA CYS A 12 54.82 16.09 -41.10
C CYS A 12 54.72 15.47 -39.69
N LEU A 13 55.80 15.56 -38.89
CA LEU A 13 55.78 15.10 -37.49
C LEU A 13 54.81 15.91 -36.62
N ALA A 14 54.68 17.22 -36.87
CA ALA A 14 53.69 18.08 -36.22
C ALA A 14 52.24 17.69 -36.61
N GLU A 15 51.99 17.35 -37.86
CA GLU A 15 50.66 16.91 -38.34
C GLU A 15 50.28 15.53 -37.77
N ILE A 16 51.22 14.58 -37.75
CA ILE A 16 51.00 13.24 -37.19
C ILE A 16 50.75 13.31 -35.67
N SER A 17 51.50 14.15 -34.95
CA SER A 17 51.28 14.37 -33.51
C SER A 17 49.96 15.10 -33.22
N ARG A 18 49.55 16.07 -34.05
CA ARG A 18 48.22 16.71 -33.97
C ARG A 18 47.08 15.74 -34.25
N LEU A 19 47.23 14.86 -35.25
CA LEU A 19 46.25 13.82 -35.56
C LEU A 19 46.15 12.77 -34.45
N ALA A 20 47.29 12.36 -33.87
CA ALA A 20 47.32 11.43 -32.73
C ALA A 20 46.70 12.04 -31.46
N LEU A 21 47.00 13.31 -31.18
CA LEU A 21 46.43 14.05 -30.04
C LEU A 21 44.92 14.30 -30.21
N SER A 22 44.46 14.61 -31.42
CA SER A 22 43.03 14.75 -31.71
C SER A 22 42.29 13.43 -31.49
N ARG A 23 42.84 12.29 -31.96
CA ARG A 23 42.24 10.97 -31.76
C ARG A 23 42.20 10.55 -30.29
N THR A 24 43.24 10.83 -29.51
CA THR A 24 43.24 10.52 -28.07
C THR A 24 42.25 11.40 -27.31
N ILE A 25 42.13 12.69 -27.64
CA ILE A 25 41.12 13.58 -27.04
C ILE A 25 39.69 13.12 -27.36
N THR A 26 39.42 12.69 -28.60
CA THR A 26 38.10 12.16 -28.98
C THR A 26 37.80 10.85 -28.24
N LEU A 27 38.76 9.92 -28.14
CA LEU A 27 38.59 8.66 -27.43
C LEU A 27 38.37 8.87 -25.91
N VAL A 28 39.14 9.76 -25.28
CA VAL A 28 38.97 10.10 -23.86
C VAL A 28 37.63 10.80 -23.60
N SER A 29 37.20 11.69 -24.50
CA SER A 29 35.88 12.34 -24.42
C SER A 29 34.73 11.34 -24.56
N ILE A 30 34.84 10.36 -25.46
CA ILE A 30 33.85 9.28 -25.62
C ILE A 30 33.79 8.41 -24.36
N ILE A 31 34.95 8.02 -23.80
CA ILE A 31 35.01 7.22 -22.57
C ILE A 31 34.43 8.00 -21.38
N PHE A 32 34.76 9.29 -21.23
CA PHE A 32 34.21 10.14 -20.18
C PHE A 32 32.69 10.32 -20.32
N PHE A 33 32.19 10.52 -21.55
CA PHE A 33 30.77 10.58 -21.83
C PHE A 33 30.06 9.24 -21.54
N CYS A 34 30.67 8.10 -21.88
CA CYS A 34 30.15 6.78 -21.53
C CYS A 34 30.10 6.57 -20.00
N LEU A 35 31.16 6.93 -19.27
CA LEU A 35 31.20 6.81 -17.81
C LEU A 35 30.16 7.71 -17.10
N LEU A 36 29.87 8.89 -17.67
CA LEU A 36 28.80 9.76 -17.19
C LEU A 36 27.40 9.19 -17.47
N ASN A 37 27.22 8.43 -18.57
CA ASN A 37 25.92 7.83 -18.92
C ASN A 37 25.68 6.46 -18.25
N ILE A 38 26.73 5.70 -17.91
CA ILE A 38 26.61 4.41 -17.20
C ILE A 38 26.13 4.61 -15.74
N GLY A 39 26.27 5.81 -15.16
CA GLY A 39 25.87 6.12 -13.79
C GLY A 39 24.37 6.33 -13.55
N CYS A 40 23.51 6.32 -14.57
CA CYS A 40 22.12 6.77 -14.45
C CYS A 40 21.04 5.68 -14.52
N ASN A 41 21.37 4.39 -14.75
CA ASN A 41 20.33 3.42 -15.13
C ASN A 41 19.97 2.29 -14.15
N ASP A 42 20.56 2.20 -12.96
CA ASP A 42 20.35 1.03 -12.07
C ASP A 42 19.71 1.32 -10.70
N ARG A 43 18.81 2.32 -10.57
CA ARG A 43 18.13 2.57 -9.27
C ARG A 43 16.61 2.67 -9.28
N TYR A 44 15.93 2.36 -10.37
CA TYR A 44 14.47 2.21 -10.34
C TYR A 44 14.11 0.73 -10.18
N GLU A 45 14.00 0.28 -8.93
CA GLU A 45 13.44 -1.03 -8.61
C GLU A 45 11.95 -1.00 -8.98
N ILE A 46 11.61 -1.49 -10.18
CA ILE A 46 10.23 -1.66 -10.62
C ILE A 46 9.66 -2.85 -9.86
N LYS A 47 8.82 -2.57 -8.85
CA LYS A 47 8.09 -3.62 -8.15
C LYS A 47 6.93 -4.12 -9.01
N PRO A 48 6.69 -5.45 -9.10
CA PRO A 48 5.53 -6.00 -9.78
C PRO A 48 4.24 -5.67 -9.03
N THR A 49 3.08 -5.89 -9.66
CA THR A 49 1.80 -5.77 -8.97
C THR A 49 1.53 -6.98 -8.07
N CYS A 50 0.80 -6.79 -6.98
CA CYS A 50 0.48 -7.91 -6.10
C CYS A 50 -0.46 -8.92 -6.76
N ASP A 51 -1.35 -8.47 -7.66
CA ASP A 51 -2.18 -9.36 -8.51
C ASP A 51 -1.34 -10.29 -9.39
N ALA A 52 -0.14 -9.89 -9.80
CA ALA A 52 0.74 -10.70 -10.63
C ALA A 52 1.70 -11.58 -9.83
N THR A 53 1.91 -11.27 -8.54
CA THR A 53 2.95 -11.90 -7.71
C THR A 53 2.37 -12.89 -6.70
N VAL A 54 1.14 -12.66 -6.23
CA VAL A 54 0.48 -13.55 -5.27
C VAL A 54 -0.28 -14.63 -6.04
N ASP A 55 0.11 -15.89 -5.81
CA ASP A 55 -0.57 -17.03 -6.43
C ASP A 55 -2.07 -17.07 -6.07
N GLN A 56 -2.89 -17.48 -7.04
CA GLN A 56 -4.34 -17.59 -6.83
C GLN A 56 -4.67 -18.53 -5.67
N GLY A 57 -5.49 -18.05 -4.74
CA GLY A 57 -5.89 -18.81 -3.55
C GLY A 57 -4.85 -18.86 -2.43
N ASN A 58 -3.66 -18.26 -2.62
CA ASN A 58 -2.69 -18.12 -1.54
C ASN A 58 -3.15 -17.02 -0.57
N LEU A 59 -3.51 -17.42 0.65
CA LEU A 59 -3.96 -16.53 1.72
C LEU A 59 -2.83 -16.12 2.66
N ASP A 60 -1.61 -16.59 2.43
CA ASP A 60 -0.48 -16.46 3.35
C ASP A 60 -0.85 -16.94 4.77
N ARG A 61 -0.91 -16.02 5.74
CA ARG A 61 -1.24 -16.31 7.14
C ARG A 61 -2.68 -15.99 7.52
N PHE A 62 -3.56 -15.78 6.55
CA PHE A 62 -4.96 -15.46 6.80
C PHE A 62 -5.87 -16.68 6.76
N THR A 63 -6.89 -16.69 7.61
CA THR A 63 -8.01 -17.63 7.56
C THR A 63 -9.33 -16.88 7.38
N PHE A 64 -10.20 -17.36 6.50
CA PHE A 64 -11.52 -16.74 6.32
C PHE A 64 -12.47 -17.10 7.45
N GLY A 65 -13.20 -16.10 7.93
CA GLY A 65 -14.32 -16.25 8.84
C GLY A 65 -15.66 -16.03 8.12
N GLU A 66 -16.72 -15.96 8.90
CA GLU A 66 -18.06 -15.70 8.39
C GLU A 66 -18.20 -14.27 7.83
N LYS A 67 -19.18 -14.09 6.93
CA LYS A 67 -19.65 -12.78 6.45
C LYS A 67 -18.53 -11.84 5.96
N GLY A 68 -17.48 -12.37 5.34
CA GLY A 68 -16.40 -11.56 4.80
C GLY A 68 -15.31 -11.15 5.80
N ALA A 69 -15.24 -11.83 6.95
CA ALA A 69 -14.12 -11.70 7.87
C ALA A 69 -12.88 -12.46 7.37
N ALA A 70 -11.69 -11.96 7.70
CA ALA A 70 -10.41 -12.66 7.54
C ALA A 70 -9.53 -12.40 8.75
N THR A 71 -9.11 -13.45 9.44
CA THR A 71 -8.26 -13.36 10.64
C THR A 71 -6.80 -13.52 10.24
N ASP A 72 -5.97 -12.57 10.65
CA ASP A 72 -4.52 -12.65 10.55
C ASP A 72 -3.98 -13.49 11.73
N LEU A 73 -3.50 -14.70 11.44
CA LEU A 73 -3.03 -15.63 12.46
C LEU A 73 -1.76 -15.15 13.20
N ALA A 74 -1.02 -14.18 12.65
CA ALA A 74 0.17 -13.65 13.32
C ALA A 74 -0.17 -12.57 14.35
N THR A 75 -1.26 -11.82 14.15
CA THR A 75 -1.64 -10.69 15.02
C THR A 75 -2.90 -10.95 15.84
N GLY A 76 -3.69 -11.96 15.50
CA GLY A 76 -5.02 -12.21 16.08
C GLY A 76 -6.07 -11.19 15.65
N ILE A 77 -5.73 -10.28 14.72
CA ILE A 77 -6.67 -9.26 14.26
C ILE A 77 -7.58 -9.84 13.19
N THR A 78 -8.89 -9.70 13.39
CA THR A 78 -9.89 -10.03 12.39
C THR A 78 -10.22 -8.80 11.56
N TRP A 79 -9.88 -8.88 10.28
CA TRP A 79 -10.16 -7.86 9.27
C TRP A 79 -11.52 -8.09 8.63
N TYR A 80 -12.19 -7.00 8.30
CA TYR A 80 -13.21 -7.06 7.27
C TYR A 80 -12.55 -6.94 5.90
N ARG A 81 -12.84 -7.89 5.01
CA ARG A 81 -12.16 -8.01 3.70
C ARG A 81 -12.50 -6.88 2.72
N CYS A 82 -13.59 -6.17 2.98
CA CYS A 82 -14.07 -5.08 2.14
C CYS A 82 -13.76 -3.71 2.76
N PRO A 83 -13.56 -2.67 1.93
CA PRO A 83 -13.58 -1.30 2.41
C PRO A 83 -14.87 -0.98 3.18
N ALA A 84 -14.78 -0.16 4.22
CA ALA A 84 -15.95 0.32 4.95
C ALA A 84 -17.00 0.93 3.99
N GLY A 85 -18.28 0.65 4.24
CA GLY A 85 -19.40 1.05 3.36
C GLY A 85 -19.76 0.07 2.24
N SER A 86 -18.86 -0.86 1.89
CA SER A 86 -19.16 -1.95 0.96
C SER A 86 -19.43 -3.27 1.70
N TYR A 87 -20.14 -4.20 1.08
CA TYR A 87 -20.50 -5.48 1.69
C TYR A 87 -19.91 -6.69 0.98
N PHE A 88 -19.55 -7.73 1.74
CA PHE A 88 -19.01 -8.96 1.18
C PHE A 88 -20.12 -9.89 0.70
N GLU A 89 -20.11 -10.23 -0.60
CA GLU A 89 -21.05 -11.16 -1.23
C GLU A 89 -20.35 -11.95 -2.34
N LYS A 90 -20.66 -13.24 -2.50
CA LYS A 90 -20.16 -14.10 -3.61
C LYS A 90 -18.64 -14.04 -3.80
N GLN A 91 -17.89 -14.13 -2.70
CA GLN A 91 -16.42 -14.09 -2.68
C GLN A 91 -15.78 -12.77 -3.12
N THR A 92 -16.55 -11.68 -3.18
CA THR A 92 -16.06 -10.34 -3.51
C THR A 92 -16.78 -9.26 -2.70
N CYS A 93 -16.40 -8.01 -2.88
CA CYS A 93 -17.07 -6.87 -2.27
C CYS A 93 -17.97 -6.16 -3.28
N THR A 94 -19.18 -5.85 -2.86
CA THR A 94 -20.20 -5.16 -3.66
C THR A 94 -20.59 -3.86 -2.98
N GLY A 95 -20.95 -2.86 -3.79
CA GLY A 95 -21.23 -1.50 -3.34
C GLY A 95 -20.00 -0.59 -3.38
N GLU A 96 -20.23 0.69 -3.16
CA GLU A 96 -19.16 1.70 -3.17
C GLU A 96 -18.60 1.92 -1.77
N PRO A 97 -17.26 1.97 -1.60
CA PRO A 97 -16.64 2.33 -0.33
C PRO A 97 -17.08 3.72 0.13
N PHE A 98 -17.36 3.85 1.43
CA PHE A 98 -17.55 5.16 2.03
C PHE A 98 -16.26 5.96 2.00
N ARG A 99 -16.43 7.28 1.84
CA ARG A 99 -15.37 8.27 2.00
C ARG A 99 -15.85 9.25 3.04
N LEU A 100 -15.32 9.11 4.25
CA LEU A 100 -15.73 9.88 5.40
C LEU A 100 -14.55 10.70 5.91
N SER A 101 -14.82 11.83 6.55
CA SER A 101 -13.85 12.48 7.41
C SER A 101 -13.44 11.52 8.53
N TRP A 102 -12.34 11.82 9.22
CA TRP A 102 -11.86 10.94 10.27
C TRP A 102 -12.88 10.83 11.42
N ASP A 103 -13.49 11.94 11.84
CA ASP A 103 -14.48 11.97 12.92
C ASP A 103 -15.75 11.17 12.53
N GLU A 104 -16.29 11.37 11.32
CA GLU A 104 -17.42 10.60 10.79
C GLU A 104 -17.11 9.09 10.69
N ALA A 105 -15.87 8.73 10.37
CA ALA A 105 -15.46 7.34 10.30
C ALA A 105 -15.41 6.68 11.69
N ILE A 106 -15.02 7.42 12.74
CA ILE A 106 -15.11 6.95 14.13
C ILE A 106 -16.56 6.73 14.52
N GLU A 107 -17.43 7.71 14.27
CA GLU A 107 -18.87 7.61 14.53
C GLU A 107 -19.48 6.38 13.83
N TYR A 108 -19.17 6.19 12.55
CA TYR A 108 -19.62 5.03 11.79
C TYR A 108 -19.19 3.71 12.43
N THR A 109 -17.95 3.59 12.93
CA THR A 109 -17.51 2.35 13.58
C THR A 109 -18.19 2.09 14.92
N ALA A 110 -18.55 3.15 15.65
CA ALA A 110 -19.31 3.05 16.89
C ALA A 110 -20.74 2.55 16.62
N GLU A 111 -21.43 3.14 15.63
CA GLU A 111 -22.76 2.71 15.20
C GLU A 111 -22.76 1.27 14.68
N LEU A 112 -21.76 0.91 13.85
CA LEU A 112 -21.61 -0.45 13.35
C LEU A 112 -21.42 -1.45 14.50
N THR A 113 -20.69 -1.07 15.54
CA THR A 113 -20.51 -1.90 16.73
C THR A 113 -21.83 -2.12 17.47
N GLU A 114 -22.61 -1.07 17.67
CA GLU A 114 -23.92 -1.15 18.33
C GLU A 114 -24.89 -2.04 17.54
N ILE A 115 -24.97 -1.86 16.23
CA ILE A 115 -25.91 -2.60 15.36
C ILE A 115 -25.51 -4.06 15.21
N SER A 116 -24.22 -4.36 15.06
CA SER A 116 -23.75 -5.73 14.80
C SER A 116 -23.51 -6.55 16.07
N GLY A 117 -23.37 -5.90 17.23
CA GLY A 117 -22.94 -6.55 18.48
C GLY A 117 -21.46 -6.98 18.48
N LEU A 118 -20.70 -6.62 17.45
CA LEU A 118 -19.28 -6.93 17.30
C LEU A 118 -18.47 -5.64 17.40
N ALA A 119 -17.39 -5.65 18.19
CA ALA A 119 -16.53 -4.49 18.41
C ALA A 119 -15.68 -4.11 17.18
N TRP A 120 -16.32 -3.62 16.14
CA TRP A 120 -15.66 -3.11 14.94
C TRP A 120 -15.06 -1.74 15.19
N ARG A 121 -13.81 -1.56 14.81
CA ARG A 121 -13.09 -0.29 14.87
C ARG A 121 -12.32 -0.04 13.59
N MET A 122 -11.90 1.21 13.42
CA MET A 122 -10.92 1.56 12.38
C MET A 122 -9.57 0.92 12.71
N ALA A 123 -8.89 0.40 11.69
CA ALA A 123 -7.54 -0.14 11.83
C ALA A 123 -6.53 0.94 12.26
N THR A 124 -5.56 0.56 13.09
CA THR A 124 -4.40 1.39 13.41
C THR A 124 -3.41 1.41 12.26
N LEU A 125 -2.48 2.36 12.29
CA LEU A 125 -1.41 2.46 11.30
C LEU A 125 -0.55 1.19 11.29
N GLU A 126 -0.19 0.71 12.47
CA GLU A 126 0.65 -0.47 12.68
C GLU A 126 -0.04 -1.74 12.16
N GLU A 127 -1.36 -1.86 12.37
CA GLU A 127 -2.15 -2.96 11.84
C GLU A 127 -2.18 -2.95 10.31
N VAL A 128 -2.45 -1.80 9.68
CA VAL A 128 -2.46 -1.74 8.20
C VAL A 128 -1.05 -1.98 7.65
N GLN A 129 -0.01 -1.49 8.30
CA GLN A 129 1.38 -1.79 7.91
C GLN A 129 1.67 -3.29 7.97
N SER A 130 1.14 -4.01 8.96
CA SER A 130 1.39 -5.45 9.14
C SER A 130 0.87 -6.32 7.99
N ILE A 131 -0.08 -5.81 7.20
CA ILE A 131 -0.67 -6.51 6.04
C ILE A 131 -0.12 -6.01 4.70
N ILE A 132 0.78 -5.01 4.71
CA ILE A 132 1.45 -4.53 3.49
C ILE A 132 2.50 -5.52 3.03
N ILE A 133 2.43 -5.93 1.76
CA ILE A 133 3.42 -6.77 1.11
C ILE A 133 4.52 -5.90 0.53
N SER A 134 5.75 -6.02 1.06
CA SER A 134 6.88 -5.17 0.65
C SER A 134 7.39 -5.44 -0.77
N GLY A 135 7.18 -6.65 -1.31
CA GLY A 135 7.71 -7.11 -2.60
C GLY A 135 6.88 -6.73 -3.82
N CYS A 136 5.69 -6.14 -3.65
CA CYS A 136 4.80 -5.78 -4.75
C CYS A 136 4.04 -4.47 -4.46
N VAL A 137 3.35 -3.93 -5.45
CA VAL A 137 2.61 -2.66 -5.36
C VAL A 137 1.21 -2.75 -5.98
N GLY A 138 0.37 -1.77 -5.67
CA GLY A 138 -0.83 -1.42 -6.44
C GLY A 138 -2.01 -2.41 -6.42
N PRO A 139 -2.74 -2.58 -5.29
CA PRO A 139 -2.35 -2.26 -3.92
C PRO A 139 -1.30 -3.27 -3.41
N ALA A 140 -0.47 -2.85 -2.45
CA ALA A 140 0.50 -3.69 -1.76
C ALA A 140 -0.18 -4.62 -0.72
N LEU A 141 -1.26 -5.30 -1.10
CA LEU A 141 -2.08 -6.16 -0.26
C LEU A 141 -2.31 -7.51 -0.96
N ASN A 142 -2.64 -8.55 -0.20
CA ASN A 142 -2.99 -9.86 -0.78
C ASN A 142 -4.39 -9.77 -1.44
N PRO A 143 -4.51 -9.90 -2.78
CA PRO A 143 -5.78 -9.76 -3.48
C PRO A 143 -6.76 -10.91 -3.23
N ASN A 144 -6.27 -12.09 -2.81
CA ASN A 144 -7.14 -13.19 -2.42
C ASN A 144 -7.87 -12.89 -1.09
N VAL A 145 -7.24 -12.10 -0.21
CA VAL A 145 -7.82 -11.69 1.08
C VAL A 145 -8.66 -10.43 0.92
N PHE A 146 -8.15 -9.42 0.20
CA PHE A 146 -8.74 -8.09 0.05
C PHE A 146 -9.08 -7.76 -1.42
N PRO A 147 -10.17 -8.32 -1.98
CA PRO A 147 -10.37 -8.42 -3.44
C PRO A 147 -10.68 -7.10 -4.17
N THR A 148 -11.12 -6.05 -3.48
CA THR A 148 -11.57 -4.79 -4.13
C THR A 148 -10.89 -3.54 -3.61
N ILE A 149 -9.88 -3.68 -2.75
CA ILE A 149 -9.14 -2.52 -2.24
C ILE A 149 -8.33 -1.91 -3.37
N LYS A 150 -8.53 -0.62 -3.64
CA LYS A 150 -7.79 0.13 -4.68
C LYS A 150 -6.59 0.85 -4.07
N PRO A 151 -5.59 1.26 -4.88
CA PRO A 151 -4.53 2.15 -4.44
C PRO A 151 -5.08 3.51 -3.99
N VAL A 152 -5.07 3.78 -2.68
CA VAL A 152 -5.64 4.99 -2.07
C VAL A 152 -5.06 5.22 -0.68
N ASN A 153 -5.08 6.46 -0.22
CA ASN A 153 -4.79 6.77 1.19
C ASN A 153 -6.00 6.41 2.04
N VAL A 154 -5.83 5.50 2.99
CA VAL A 154 -6.87 5.11 3.95
C VAL A 154 -6.64 5.80 5.28
N TRP A 155 -7.72 6.17 5.98
CA TRP A 155 -7.62 6.61 7.38
C TRP A 155 -7.18 5.46 8.29
N THR A 156 -6.46 5.83 9.33
CA THR A 156 -6.08 4.94 10.43
C THR A 156 -6.44 5.60 11.76
N LEU A 157 -6.65 4.79 12.80
CA LEU A 157 -6.95 5.27 14.14
C LEU A 157 -5.75 6.00 14.78
N SER A 158 -4.54 5.79 14.27
CA SER A 158 -3.30 6.33 14.85
C SER A 158 -3.16 7.85 14.65
N GLN A 159 -2.49 8.48 15.60
CA GLN A 159 -2.10 9.88 15.59
C GLN A 159 -0.68 10.00 16.16
N ARG A 160 0.12 10.91 15.60
CA ARG A 160 1.52 11.13 16.03
C ARG A 160 1.74 12.49 16.68
N ASP A 161 1.09 13.51 16.15
CA ASP A 161 1.20 14.89 16.66
C ASP A 161 0.12 15.11 17.72
N ASN A 162 0.38 15.91 18.76
CA ASN A 162 -0.64 16.27 19.75
C ASN A 162 -1.76 17.18 19.19
N ASN A 163 -1.67 17.57 17.92
CA ASN A 163 -2.71 18.33 17.25
C ASN A 163 -3.82 17.40 16.76
N ASP A 164 -5.01 17.52 17.35
CA ASP A 164 -6.18 16.71 17.00
C ASP A 164 -6.66 16.89 15.56
N ASP A 165 -6.32 17.99 14.89
CA ASP A 165 -6.72 18.22 13.50
C ASP A 165 -5.95 17.35 12.49
N LEU A 166 -4.86 16.71 12.92
CA LEU A 166 -3.98 15.92 12.07
C LEU A 166 -4.00 14.45 12.44
N LYS A 167 -4.30 13.59 11.46
CA LYS A 167 -4.43 12.14 11.62
C LYS A 167 -3.51 11.38 10.66
N CYS A 168 -3.30 10.10 10.94
CA CYS A 168 -2.47 9.23 10.12
C CYS A 168 -3.25 8.58 8.97
N THR A 169 -2.63 8.58 7.79
CA THR A 169 -3.07 7.78 6.64
C THR A 169 -1.93 6.92 6.14
N ILE A 170 -2.28 5.80 5.53
CA ILE A 170 -1.35 4.94 4.81
C ILE A 170 -1.84 4.75 3.38
N TYR A 171 -0.90 4.83 2.43
CA TYR A 171 -1.14 4.68 1.02
C TYR A 171 -1.06 3.20 0.63
N THR A 172 -2.20 2.59 0.32
CA THR A 172 -2.28 1.15 0.01
C THR A 172 -1.51 0.76 -1.24
N TYR A 173 -1.05 1.70 -2.08
CA TYR A 173 -0.21 1.38 -3.24
C TYR A 173 1.11 0.70 -2.85
N ASN A 174 1.75 1.15 -1.77
CA ASN A 174 3.09 0.70 -1.36
C ASN A 174 3.34 0.71 0.16
N GLY A 175 2.34 1.08 0.96
CA GLY A 175 2.46 1.20 2.41
C GLY A 175 3.14 2.47 2.93
N ALA A 176 3.42 3.47 2.07
CA ALA A 176 3.91 4.76 2.53
C ALA A 176 2.86 5.46 3.40
N PHE A 177 3.25 6.10 4.50
CA PHE A 177 2.31 6.72 5.44
C PHE A 177 2.72 8.13 5.83
N ALA A 178 1.75 8.92 6.28
CA ALA A 178 1.97 10.25 6.84
C ALA A 178 0.93 10.57 7.91
N CYS A 179 1.35 11.27 8.97
CA CYS A 179 0.52 11.62 10.12
C CYS A 179 0.14 13.10 10.19
N ARG A 180 0.14 13.77 9.04
CA ARG A 180 -0.12 15.21 8.91
C ARG A 180 -1.24 15.49 7.92
N HIS A 181 -2.26 14.63 7.91
CA HIS A 181 -3.45 14.82 7.08
C HIS A 181 -4.58 15.46 7.88
N ILE A 182 -5.19 16.49 7.30
CA ILE A 182 -6.31 17.21 7.89
C ILE A 182 -7.52 16.28 8.00
N LYS A 183 -8.07 16.16 9.22
CA LYS A 183 -9.13 15.19 9.55
C LYS A 183 -10.45 15.38 8.81
N SER A 184 -10.74 16.59 8.32
CA SER A 184 -11.96 16.91 7.54
C SER A 184 -11.94 16.37 6.10
N VAL A 185 -10.79 15.89 5.61
CA VAL A 185 -10.70 15.30 4.26
C VAL A 185 -11.35 13.93 4.25
N THR A 186 -12.23 13.67 3.28
CA THR A 186 -12.92 12.39 3.19
C THR A 186 -12.05 11.30 2.57
N ARG A 187 -11.95 10.14 3.22
CA ARG A 187 -11.15 8.98 2.77
C ARG A 187 -11.83 7.65 3.14
N PRO A 188 -11.51 6.57 2.40
CA PRO A 188 -11.87 5.23 2.83
C PRO A 188 -11.05 4.81 4.06
N PHE A 189 -11.49 3.74 4.72
CA PHE A 189 -10.82 3.14 5.87
C PHE A 189 -11.13 1.64 5.94
N MET A 190 -10.31 0.93 6.71
CA MET A 190 -10.42 -0.51 6.89
C MET A 190 -10.96 -0.80 8.30
N LEU A 191 -11.81 -1.82 8.39
CA LEU A 191 -12.43 -2.26 9.63
C LEU A 191 -11.70 -3.48 10.18
N VAL A 192 -11.46 -3.46 11.48
CA VAL A 192 -10.86 -4.56 12.23
C VAL A 192 -11.60 -4.78 13.53
N ARG A 193 -11.44 -5.97 14.11
CA ARG A 193 -11.83 -6.30 15.46
C ARG A 193 -10.84 -7.29 16.05
N ASP A 194 -10.70 -7.26 17.37
CA ASP A 194 -9.86 -8.21 18.10
C ASP A 194 -10.58 -9.56 18.23
N GLU A 195 -9.83 -10.67 18.29
CA GLU A 195 -10.38 -12.03 18.45
C GLU A 195 -11.08 -12.22 19.81
N ASP A 196 -10.72 -11.40 20.81
CA ASP A 196 -11.13 -11.54 22.22
C ASP A 196 -12.16 -10.51 22.71
N SER A 197 -13.01 -9.93 21.86
CA SER A 197 -14.13 -9.13 22.40
C SER A 197 -15.16 -10.06 23.04
N PRO A 198 -15.39 -10.01 24.37
CA PRO A 198 -16.16 -11.01 25.12
C PRO A 198 -17.70 -10.86 24.94
N ASN A 199 -18.17 -10.67 23.70
CA ASN A 199 -19.60 -10.69 23.38
C ASN A 199 -20.01 -11.75 22.36
N ALA A 200 -19.09 -12.63 21.95
CA ALA A 200 -19.42 -13.84 21.19
C ALA A 200 -19.96 -14.99 22.07
N SER A 201 -20.26 -14.74 23.35
CA SER A 201 -20.98 -15.66 24.24
C SER A 201 -22.44 -15.27 24.48
N ALA A 202 -23.06 -14.46 23.60
CA ALA A 202 -24.48 -14.11 23.68
C ALA A 202 -25.37 -14.89 22.68
N THR A 203 -24.95 -16.09 22.26
CA THR A 203 -25.84 -17.05 21.56
C THR A 203 -26.37 -18.12 22.52
N GLN A 204 -26.81 -17.70 23.71
CA GLN A 204 -27.62 -18.51 24.62
C GLN A 204 -28.72 -17.67 25.29
N VAL A 205 -29.54 -16.95 24.52
CA VAL A 205 -30.94 -16.68 24.91
C VAL A 205 -31.78 -16.58 23.62
N ALA A 206 -32.04 -17.73 23.00
CA ALA A 206 -33.10 -17.87 22.02
C ALA A 206 -33.91 -19.11 22.37
N GLU A 207 -34.56 -19.10 23.53
CA GLU A 207 -35.67 -19.99 23.78
C GLU A 207 -36.68 -19.31 24.72
N GLU A 208 -37.95 -19.38 24.31
CA GLU A 208 -39.15 -19.09 25.08
C GLU A 208 -39.63 -17.62 25.19
N TYR A 209 -40.31 -17.16 24.14
CA TYR A 209 -41.51 -16.33 24.31
C TYR A 209 -42.55 -16.68 23.25
N GLN A 210 -43.45 -17.62 23.56
CA GLN A 210 -44.67 -17.83 22.80
C GLN A 210 -45.69 -16.74 23.19
N PRO A 211 -46.29 -15.99 22.25
CA PRO A 211 -47.35 -15.05 22.57
C PRO A 211 -48.66 -15.80 22.82
N MET A 212 -49.15 -15.78 24.06
CA MET A 212 -50.55 -16.14 24.35
C MET A 212 -51.46 -15.03 23.81
N MET A 213 -52.22 -15.36 22.76
CA MET A 213 -53.40 -14.58 22.38
C MET A 213 -54.47 -14.66 23.48
N PRO A 214 -55.29 -13.61 23.67
CA PRO A 214 -56.46 -13.68 24.52
C PRO A 214 -57.61 -14.34 23.74
N SER A 215 -58.33 -15.26 24.39
CA SER A 215 -59.65 -15.69 23.95
C SER A 215 -60.64 -15.46 25.09
N ASP A 216 -61.67 -14.70 24.75
CA ASP A 216 -62.96 -14.43 25.39
C ASP A 216 -63.38 -15.29 26.60
#